data_AF-A0A354WPC3-F1
#
_entry.id   AF-A0A354WPC3-F1
#
_cell.length_a   1.000
_cell.length_b   1.000
_cell.length_c   1.000
_cell.angle_alpha   90.00
_cell.angle_beta   90.00
_cell.angle_gamma   90.00
#
_symmetry.space_group_name_H-M   'P 1'
#
loop_
_entity.id
_entity.type
_entity.pdbx_description
1 polymer ?
#
loop_
_entity_poly.entity_id
_entity_poly.type
_entity_poly.pdbx_seq_one_letter_code
_entity_poly.pdbx_strand_id
1 'polypeptide(L)'
;KSIEAYYQEAGRAGRDGSDADCILLFNSGDVQTARFLINNGSDNEEMDAVQREEVRRQDLERLEAMVGYCKTKSCLRGYILDYFG
;
A
#
# COMPACT_ATOMS: atom_id res chain seq x y z
N LYS A 1 4.48 0.92 -0.38
CA LYS A 1 3.72 0.55 0.84
C LYS A 1 2.25 0.96 0.67
N SER A 2 1.62 0.50 -0.40
CA SER A 2 0.25 0.89 -0.76
C SER A 2 -0.27 -0.06 -1.85
N ILE A 3 -1.57 0.01 -2.15
CA ILE A 3 -2.18 -0.81 -3.20
C ILE A 3 -1.63 -0.45 -4.59
N GLU A 4 -1.34 0.82 -4.86
CA GLU A 4 -0.76 1.31 -6.11
C GLU A 4 0.61 0.70 -6.38
N ALA A 5 1.49 0.75 -5.38
CA ALA A 5 2.82 0.16 -5.49
C ALA A 5 2.71 -1.36 -5.73
N TYR A 6 1.89 -2.05 -4.93
CA TYR A 6 1.69 -3.48 -5.08
C TYR A 6 1.14 -3.85 -6.47
N TYR A 7 0.13 -3.13 -6.96
CA TYR A 7 -0.45 -3.38 -8.27
C TYR A 7 0.55 -3.15 -9.40
N GLN A 8 1.36 -2.09 -9.33
CA GLN A 8 2.41 -1.84 -10.32
C GLN A 8 3.51 -2.91 -10.29
N GLU A 9 3.91 -3.39 -9.12
CA GLU A 9 4.93 -4.42 -8.96
C GLU A 9 4.42 -5.79 -9.44
N ALA A 10 3.24 -6.21 -8.97
CA ALA A 10 2.58 -7.44 -9.39
C ALA A 10 2.31 -7.46 -10.90
N GLY A 11 1.87 -6.33 -11.48
CA GLY A 11 1.60 -6.18 -12.91
C GLY A 11 2.83 -6.25 -13.84
N ARG A 12 4.03 -6.48 -13.30
CA ARG A 12 5.24 -6.77 -14.10
C ARG A 12 5.32 -8.25 -14.50
N ALA A 13 4.68 -9.14 -13.75
CA ALA A 13 4.64 -10.56 -14.05
C ALA A 13 3.71 -10.87 -15.25
N GLY A 14 3.96 -12.00 -15.95
CA GLY A 14 3.05 -12.51 -16.99
C GLY A 14 2.85 -11.61 -18.22
N ARG A 15 3.80 -10.70 -18.53
CA ARG A 15 3.69 -9.78 -19.68
C ARG A 15 3.79 -10.47 -21.04
N ASP A 16 4.28 -11.70 -21.06
CA ASP A 16 4.26 -12.60 -22.21
C ASP A 16 2.91 -13.31 -22.39
N GLY A 17 1.95 -13.06 -21.51
CA GLY A 17 0.61 -13.67 -21.53
C GLY A 17 0.55 -15.07 -20.92
N SER A 18 1.65 -15.57 -20.36
CA SER A 18 1.66 -16.83 -19.62
C SER A 18 1.14 -16.65 -18.20
N ASP A 19 0.69 -17.74 -17.59
CA ASP A 19 0.25 -17.74 -16.20
C ASP A 19 1.40 -17.30 -15.27
N ALA A 20 1.07 -16.45 -14.29
CA ALA A 20 2.01 -15.97 -13.30
C ALA A 20 1.33 -15.77 -11.95
N ASP A 21 2.07 -16.06 -10.88
CA ASP A 21 1.60 -15.90 -9.51
C ASP A 21 2.19 -14.65 -8.86
N CYS A 22 1.35 -13.91 -8.14
CA CYS A 22 1.74 -12.77 -7.33
C CYS A 22 1.41 -13.08 -5.86
N ILE A 23 2.43 -13.38 -5.06
CA ILE A 23 2.28 -13.78 -3.66
C ILE A 23 2.75 -12.64 -2.76
N LEU A 24 1.87 -12.20 -1.86
CA LEU A 24 2.19 -11.23 -0.82
C LEU A 24 2.22 -11.92 0.54
N LEU A 25 3.37 -11.87 1.21
CA LEU A 25 3.51 -12.30 2.60
C LEU A 25 3.24 -11.11 3.52
N PHE A 26 2.42 -11.32 4.54
CA PHE A 26 1.95 -10.25 5.42
C PHE A 26 2.00 -10.69 6.89
N ASN A 27 2.55 -9.83 7.75
CA ASN A 27 2.47 -9.97 9.20
C ASN A 27 1.88 -8.69 9.83
N SER A 28 1.18 -8.83 10.95
CA SER A 28 0.68 -7.69 11.73
C SER A 28 1.81 -6.81 12.27
N GLY A 29 2.99 -7.39 12.54
CA GLY A 29 4.19 -6.64 12.91
C GLY A 29 4.63 -5.63 11.85
N ASP A 30 4.50 -5.98 10.56
CA ASP A 30 4.89 -5.12 9.45
C ASP A 30 4.05 -3.82 9.43
N VAL A 31 2.80 -3.90 9.87
CA VAL A 31 1.91 -2.74 9.99
C VAL A 31 2.41 -1.77 11.04
N GLN A 32 2.88 -2.28 12.19
CA GLN A 32 3.41 -1.44 13.26
C GLN A 32 4.70 -0.74 12.80
N THR A 33 5.60 -1.47 12.16
CA THR A 33 6.83 -0.90 11.57
C THR A 33 6.49 0.15 10.51
N ALA A 34 5.51 -0.10 9.65
CA ALA A 34 5.07 0.87 8.65
C ALA A 34 4.50 2.15 9.28
N ARG A 35 3.61 2.03 10.29
CA ARG A 35 3.07 3.19 11.02
C ARG A 35 4.17 3.99 11.72
N PHE A 36 5.13 3.32 12.35
CA PHE A 36 6.28 3.98 12.97
C PHE A 36 7.08 4.78 11.94
N LEU A 37 7.36 4.20 10.77
CA LEU A 37 8.11 4.87 9.71
C LEU A 37 7.34 6.03 9.07
N ILE A 38 6.02 5.94 8.96
CA ILE A 38 5.18 7.07 8.49
C ILE A 38 5.19 8.20 9.52
N ASN A 39 5.12 7.85 10.81
CA ASN A 39 5.09 8.85 11.87
C ASN A 39 6.45 9.51 12.15
N ASN A 40 7.54 8.76 11.97
CA ASN A 40 8.88 9.24 12.29
C ASN A 40 9.74 9.39 11.03
N GLY A 41 9.12 9.37 9.85
CA GLY A 41 9.79 9.57 8.57
C GLY A 41 10.44 10.94 8.49
N SER A 42 11.53 11.03 7.73
CA SER A 42 12.27 12.27 7.52
C SER A 42 11.35 13.36 7.00
N ASP A 43 11.25 14.45 7.74
CA ASP A 43 10.59 15.67 7.30
C ASP A 43 11.32 16.18 6.06
N ASN A 44 10.60 16.28 4.94
CA ASN A 44 11.11 17.06 3.82
C ASN A 44 11.16 18.52 4.29
N GLU A 45 12.37 19.07 4.43
CA GLU A 45 12.59 20.42 4.95
C GLU A 45 11.93 21.52 4.10
N GLU A 46 11.59 21.21 2.84
CA GLU A 46 10.85 22.10 1.93
C GLU A 46 9.34 22.16 2.24
N MET A 47 8.79 21.21 3.01
CA MET A 47 7.37 21.13 3.30
C MET A 47 6.99 21.86 4.59
N ASP A 48 5.94 22.68 4.51
CA ASP A 48 5.35 23.29 5.70
C ASP A 48 4.67 22.23 6.60
N ALA A 49 4.33 22.63 7.82
CA ALA A 49 3.74 21.72 8.81
C ALA A 49 2.38 21.14 8.36
N VAL A 50 1.60 21.91 7.60
CA VAL A 50 0.28 21.49 7.13
C VAL A 50 0.44 20.45 6.01
N GLN A 51 1.34 20.69 5.07
CA GLN A 51 1.66 19.76 3.99
C GLN A 51 2.21 18.44 4.53
N ARG A 52 3.07 18.49 5.55
CA ARG A 52 3.62 17.28 6.20
C ARG A 52 2.53 16.44 6.85
N GLU A 53 1.62 17.07 7.57
CA GLU A 53 0.50 16.37 8.19
C GLU A 53 -0.44 15.76 7.15
N GLU A 54 -0.69 16.47 6.04
CA GLU A 54 -1.51 15.96 4.95
C GLU A 54 -0.89 14.74 4.27
N VAL A 55 0.42 14.76 3.98
CA VAL A 55 1.13 13.60 3.42
C VAL A 55 1.09 12.42 4.39
N ARG A 56 1.33 12.67 5.68
CA ARG A 56 1.25 11.65 6.73
C ARG A 56 -0.13 11.01 6.78
N ARG A 57 -1.19 11.81 6.74
CA ARG A 57 -2.59 11.34 6.71
C ARG A 57 -2.83 10.44 5.51
N GLN A 58 -2.44 10.88 4.32
CA GLN A 58 -2.59 10.09 3.08
C GLN A 58 -1.81 8.76 3.15
N ASP A 59 -0.61 8.76 3.70
CA ASP A 59 0.19 7.52 3.83
C ASP A 59 -0.42 6.53 4.83
N LEU A 60 -1.03 7.03 5.91
CA LEU A 60 -1.80 6.19 6.83
C LEU A 60 -3.03 5.58 6.15
N GLU A 61 -3.76 6.36 5.34
CA GLU A 61 -4.91 5.86 4.56
C GLU A 61 -4.51 4.77 3.57
N ARG A 62 -3.40 4.98 2.84
CA ARG A 62 -2.84 3.98 1.92
C ARG A 62 -2.42 2.70 2.65
N LEU A 63 -1.82 2.83 3.84
CA LEU A 63 -1.48 1.68 4.67
C LEU A 63 -2.73 0.92 5.12
N GLU A 64 -3.79 1.63 5.50
CA GLU A 64 -5.05 1.02 5.92
C GLU A 64 -5.74 0.27 4.78
N ALA A 65 -5.74 0.82 3.58
CA ALA A 65 -6.20 0.11 2.38
C ALA A 65 -5.39 -1.18 2.13
N MET A 66 -4.05 -1.11 2.26
CA MET A 66 -3.19 -2.29 2.12
C MET A 66 -3.50 -3.36 3.17
N VAL A 67 -3.72 -2.96 4.42
CA VAL A 67 -4.12 -3.86 5.51
C VAL A 67 -5.49 -4.48 5.22
N GLY A 68 -6.43 -3.70 4.69
CA GLY A 68 -7.74 -4.17 4.24
C GLY A 68 -7.61 -5.26 3.17
N TYR A 69 -6.79 -5.03 2.14
CA TYR A 69 -6.50 -6.01 1.09
C TYR A 69 -5.91 -7.31 1.67
N CYS A 70 -4.98 -7.23 2.61
CA CYS A 70 -4.35 -8.43 3.20
C CYS A 70 -5.29 -9.22 4.13
N LYS A 71 -6.33 -8.58 4.69
CA LYS A 71 -7.25 -9.19 5.67
C LYS A 71 -8.63 -9.52 5.12
N THR A 72 -8.92 -9.10 3.89
CA THR A 72 -10.23 -9.34 3.29
C THR A 72 -10.47 -10.83 3.09
N LYS A 73 -11.74 -11.23 3.20
CA LYS A 73 -12.21 -12.59 2.84
C LYS A 73 -12.86 -12.61 1.45
N SER A 74 -12.92 -11.47 0.78
CA SER A 74 -13.48 -11.31 -0.55
C SER A 74 -12.43 -11.56 -1.63
N CYS A 75 -12.86 -11.50 -2.90
CA CYS A 75 -11.95 -11.62 -4.04
C CYS A 75 -10.92 -10.47 -4.04
N LEU A 76 -9.63 -10.83 -4.04
CA LEU A 76 -8.53 -9.86 -4.08
C LEU A 76 -8.54 -9.01 -5.35
N ARG A 77 -8.89 -9.61 -6.50
CA ARG A 77 -9.02 -8.86 -7.76
C ARG A 77 -10.16 -7.84 -7.68
N GLY A 78 -11.28 -8.20 -7.06
CA GLY A 78 -12.40 -7.28 -6.82
C GLY A 78 -11.95 -6.09 -5.97
N TYR A 79 -11.25 -6.35 -4.86
CA TYR A 79 -10.72 -5.29 -4.00
C TYR A 79 -9.82 -4.30 -4.75
N ILE A 80 -8.91 -4.81 -5.60
CA ILE A 80 -8.04 -3.95 -6.43
C ILE A 80 -8.88 -3.11 -7.41
N LEU A 81 -9.86 -3.72 -8.08
CA LEU A 81 -10.70 -3.00 -9.03
C LEU A 81 -11.55 -1.94 -8.34
N ASP A 82 -12.10 -2.22 -7.16
CA ASP A 82 -12.87 -1.26 -6.36
C ASP A 82 -12.00 -0.10 -5.85
N TYR A 83 -10.71 -0.35 -5.57
CA TYR A 83 -9.76 0.68 -5.14
C TYR A 83 -9.42 1.69 -6.24
N PHE A 84 -9.32 1.23 -7.51
CA PHE A 84 -8.98 2.07 -8.67
C PHE A 84 -10.18 2.53 -9.50
N GLY A 85 -11.38 2.02 -9.21
CA GLY A 85 -12.61 2.22 -9.97
C GLY A 85 -13.37 3.49 -9.62
#